data_AF-A0A848Z686-F1
#
_entry.id   AF-A0A848Z686-F1
#
_cell.length_a   1.000
_cell.length_b   1.000
_cell.length_c   1.000
_cell.angle_alpha   90.00
_cell.angle_beta   90.00
_cell.angle_gamma   90.00
#
_symmetry.space_group_name_H-M   'P 1'
#
loop_
_entity.id
_entity.type
_entity.pdbx_description
1 polymer ?
#
loop_
_entity_poly.entity_id
_entity_poly.type
_entity_poly.pdbx_seq_one_letter_code
_entity_poly.pdbx_strand_id
1 'polypeptide(L)'
;AVDDAGRPALFQVAGNCLGFTGHPGAKLGMVEDLIMEFEDSPADPAAAMAALRAAQPAIEDALVPIMTGLVQITGLMRTAGA
;
A
#
# COMPACT_ATOMS: atom_id res chain seq x y z
N ALA A 1 -10.01 0.09 6.25
CA ALA A 1 -9.04 1.20 6.19
C ALA A 1 -9.67 2.35 5.42
N VAL A 2 -9.67 3.54 6.00
CA VAL A 2 -10.18 4.78 5.38
C VAL A 2 -9.08 5.83 5.45
N ASP A 3 -9.09 6.81 4.55
CA ASP A 3 -8.21 7.98 4.64
C ASP A 3 -8.73 9.01 5.65
N ASP A 4 -8.02 10.14 5.80
CA ASP A 4 -8.36 11.22 6.73
C ASP A 4 -9.71 11.90 6.39
N ALA A 5 -10.22 11.71 5.16
CA ALA A 5 -11.54 12.18 4.74
C ALA A 5 -12.63 11.09 4.86
N GLY A 6 -12.31 9.93 5.45
CA GLY A 6 -13.23 8.80 5.63
C GLY A 6 -13.48 7.98 4.37
N ARG A 7 -12.73 8.20 3.28
CA ARG A 7 -12.89 7.47 2.02
C ARG A 7 -12.20 6.12 2.09
N PRO A 8 -12.74 5.06 1.46
CA PRO A 8 -12.17 3.73 1.53
C PRO A 8 -10.79 3.68 0.86
N ALA A 9 -9.81 3.08 1.55
CA ALA A 9 -8.46 2.93 1.01
C ALA A 9 -8.34 1.85 -0.09
N LEU A 10 -9.34 0.97 -0.16
CA LEU A 10 -9.52 -0.06 -1.20
C LEU A 10 -10.99 -0.01 -1.65
N PHE A 11 -11.21 0.08 -2.96
CA PHE A 11 -12.53 0.16 -3.55
C PHE A 11 -12.62 -0.65 -4.84
N GLN A 12 -13.84 -1.05 -5.21
CA GLN A 12 -14.11 -1.78 -6.44
C GLN A 12 -14.63 -0.82 -7.50
N VAL A 13 -14.03 -0.86 -8.70
CA VAL A 13 -14.42 -0.04 -9.84
C VAL A 13 -15.37 -0.79 -10.77
N ALA A 14 -15.10 -2.08 -10.99
CA ALA A 14 -15.91 -3.02 -11.75
C ALA A 14 -15.56 -4.45 -11.29
N GLY A 15 -16.23 -5.49 -11.84
CA GLY A 15 -16.00 -6.92 -11.62
C GLY A 15 -14.79 -7.30 -10.73
N ASN A 16 -13.68 -7.72 -11.32
CA ASN A 16 -12.43 -7.96 -10.57
C ASN A 16 -11.45 -6.78 -10.66
N CYS A 17 -11.97 -5.56 -10.84
CA CYS A 17 -11.18 -4.34 -10.95
C CYS A 17 -11.23 -3.58 -9.62
N LEU A 18 -10.11 -3.61 -8.90
CA LEU A 18 -9.94 -3.00 -7.58
C LEU A 18 -8.96 -1.83 -7.68
N GLY A 19 -9.24 -0.74 -6.96
CA GLY A 19 -8.38 0.43 -6.83
C GLY A 19 -7.93 0.62 -5.39
N PHE A 20 -6.72 1.11 -5.22
CA PHE A 20 -6.17 1.53 -3.93
C PHE A 20 -5.90 3.03 -3.96
N THR A 21 -6.20 3.73 -2.86
CA THR A 21 -5.87 5.15 -2.71
C THR A 21 -4.39 5.39 -2.38
N GLY A 22 -3.66 4.33 -2.03
CA GLY A 22 -2.22 4.32 -1.80
C GLY A 22 -1.54 3.13 -2.48
N HIS A 23 -0.23 2.97 -2.27
CA HIS A 23 0.56 1.91 -2.91
C HIS A 23 0.89 0.79 -1.90
N PRO A 24 0.07 -0.28 -1.79
CA PRO A 24 0.24 -1.33 -0.78
C PRO A 24 1.56 -2.11 -0.91
N GLY A 25 2.16 -2.13 -2.10
CA GLY A 25 3.47 -2.75 -2.34
C GLY A 25 4.66 -1.78 -2.20
N ALA A 26 4.47 -0.60 -1.62
CA ALA A 26 5.52 0.42 -1.55
C ALA A 26 6.65 -0.08 -0.66
N LYS A 27 7.89 0.03 -1.17
CA LYS A 27 9.09 -0.33 -0.43
C LYS A 27 9.86 0.94 -0.08
N LEU A 28 10.57 0.92 1.04
CA LEU A 28 11.39 2.05 1.50
C LEU A 28 12.32 2.56 0.40
N GLY A 29 13.03 1.66 -0.29
CA GLY A 29 13.93 2.02 -1.40
C GLY A 29 13.22 2.70 -2.58
N MET A 30 11.96 2.38 -2.86
CA MET A 30 11.20 3.10 -3.91
C MET A 30 10.98 4.58 -3.56
N VAL A 31 10.82 4.87 -2.27
CA VAL A 31 10.67 6.24 -1.77
C VAL A 31 12.02 6.96 -1.77
N GLU A 32 13.11 6.26 -1.43
CA GLU A 32 14.48 6.78 -1.53
C GLU A 32 14.81 7.16 -2.98
N ASP A 33 14.52 6.28 -3.92
CA ASP A 33 14.73 6.52 -5.35
C ASP A 33 13.96 7.77 -5.81
N LEU A 34 12.69 7.92 -5.39
CA LEU A 34 11.89 9.10 -5.70
C LEU A 34 12.49 10.39 -5.12
N ILE A 35 12.96 10.36 -3.88
CA ILE A 35 13.60 11.51 -3.24
C ILE A 35 14.89 11.90 -3.98
N MET A 36 15.62 10.93 -4.52
CA MET A 36 16.85 11.15 -5.27
C MET A 36 16.62 11.58 -6.72
N GLU A 37 15.48 11.21 -7.32
CA GLU A 37 15.14 11.50 -8.71
C GLU A 37 14.59 12.93 -8.91
N PHE A 38 13.90 13.49 -7.90
CA PHE A 38 13.22 14.78 -8.02
C PHE A 38 14.03 15.94 -7.42
N GLU A 39 13.96 17.11 -8.06
CA GLU A 39 14.59 18.34 -7.53
C GLU A 39 13.91 18.83 -6.24
N ASP A 40 12.58 18.62 -6.14
CA ASP A 40 11.81 18.92 -4.94
C ASP A 40 11.88 17.74 -3.96
N SER A 41 12.50 17.99 -2.81
CA SER A 41 12.68 17.00 -1.74
C SER A 41 11.95 17.43 -0.47
N PRO A 42 11.48 16.50 0.39
CA PRO A 42 11.00 16.84 1.72
C PRO A 42 12.02 17.68 2.50
N ALA A 43 11.57 18.57 3.38
CA ALA A 43 12.48 19.45 4.14
C ALA A 43 13.49 18.69 5.01
N ASP A 44 13.10 17.53 5.54
CA ASP A 44 13.99 16.61 6.27
C ASP A 44 13.71 15.16 5.82
N PRO A 45 14.32 14.72 4.71
CA PRO A 45 14.10 13.38 4.19
C PRO A 45 14.57 12.30 5.16
N ALA A 46 15.66 12.55 5.91
CA ALA A 46 16.22 11.56 6.82
C ALA A 46 15.26 11.23 7.97
N ALA A 47 14.69 12.25 8.63
CA ALA A 47 13.72 12.04 9.70
C ALA A 47 12.43 11.38 9.19
N ALA A 48 11.93 11.82 8.03
CA ALA A 48 10.72 11.24 7.42
C ALA A 48 10.92 9.76 7.04
N MET A 49 12.08 9.43 6.47
CA MET A 49 12.42 8.05 6.10
C MET A 49 12.59 7.14 7.32
N ALA A 50 13.16 7.65 8.42
CA ALA A 50 13.22 6.92 9.68
C ALA A 50 11.82 6.63 10.25
N ALA A 51 10.91 7.60 10.21
CA ALA A 51 9.52 7.43 10.63
C ALA A 51 8.78 6.40 9.76
N LEU A 52 8.95 6.47 8.43
CA LEU A 52 8.35 5.50 7.50
C LEU A 52 8.85 4.08 7.75
N ARG A 53 10.17 3.92 7.96
CA ARG A 53 10.77 2.63 8.30
C ARG A 53 10.23 2.07 9.61
N ALA A 54 10.04 2.93 10.62
CA ALA A 54 9.48 2.52 11.91
C ALA A 54 8.00 2.08 11.80
N ALA A 55 7.23 2.68 10.88
CA ALA A 55 5.83 2.33 10.64
C ALA A 55 5.64 1.06 9.80
N GLN A 56 6.68 0.59 9.11
CA GLN A 56 6.59 -0.51 8.14
C GLN A 56 5.97 -1.80 8.70
N PRO A 57 6.33 -2.30 9.90
CA PRO A 57 5.71 -3.52 10.45
C PRO A 57 4.20 -3.37 10.66
N ALA A 58 3.76 -2.22 11.19
CA ALA A 58 2.34 -1.97 11.42
C ALA A 58 1.55 -1.85 10.10
N ILE A 59 2.18 -1.30 9.05
CA ILE A 59 1.59 -1.25 7.71
C ILE A 59 1.46 -2.67 7.14
N GLU A 60 2.51 -3.50 7.24
CA GLU A 60 2.50 -4.88 6.77
C GLU A 60 1.40 -5.71 7.47
N ASP A 61 1.29 -5.60 8.79
CA ASP A 61 0.24 -6.26 9.57
C ASP A 61 -1.17 -5.83 9.15
N ALA A 62 -1.36 -4.54 8.89
CA ALA A 62 -2.65 -4.00 8.42
C ALA A 62 -3.00 -4.48 6.99
N LEU A 63 -2.00 -4.77 6.16
CA LEU A 63 -2.19 -5.26 4.79
C LEU A 63 -2.58 -6.73 4.73
N VAL A 64 -2.18 -7.57 5.70
CA VAL A 64 -2.51 -9.02 5.71
C VAL A 64 -4.00 -9.31 5.51
N PRO A 65 -4.94 -8.77 6.32
CA PRO A 65 -6.37 -9.03 6.12
C PRO A 65 -6.92 -8.42 4.82
N ILE A 66 -6.37 -7.28 4.38
CA ILE A 66 -6.78 -6.62 3.13
C ILE A 66 -6.42 -7.51 1.92
N MET A 67 -5.18 -8.00 1.86
CA MET A 67 -4.70 -8.86 0.79
C MET A 67 -5.40 -10.22 0.80
N THR A 68 -5.71 -10.76 1.99
CA THR A 68 -6.53 -11.97 2.14
C THR A 68 -7.92 -11.79 1.53
N GLY A 69 -8.60 -10.69 1.85
CA GLY A 69 -9.91 -10.37 1.27
C GLY A 69 -9.84 -10.18 -0.24
N LEU A 70 -8.79 -9.54 -0.74
CA LEU A 70 -8.56 -9.37 -2.18
C LEU A 70 -8.43 -10.71 -2.91
N VAL A 71 -7.65 -11.65 -2.37
CA VAL A 71 -7.52 -13.02 -2.90
C VAL A 71 -8.88 -13.73 -2.93
N GLN A 72 -9.67 -13.60 -1.87
CA GLN A 72 -11.00 -14.24 -1.80
C GLN A 72 -11.98 -13.70 -2.85
N ILE A 73 -12.03 -12.37 -3.03
CA ILE A 73 -12.96 -11.70 -3.95
C ILE A 73 -12.55 -11.93 -5.41
N THR A 74 -11.25 -11.82 -5.70
CA THR A 74 -10.74 -11.95 -7.07
C THR A 74 -10.61 -13.39 -7.52
N GLY A 75 -10.56 -14.35 -6.58
CA GLY A 75 -10.25 -15.75 -6.87
C GLY A 75 -8.79 -15.99 -7.30
N LEU A 76 -7.92 -14.98 -7.19
CA LEU A 76 -6.49 -15.13 -7.44
C LEU A 76 -5.89 -16.16 -6.47
N MET A 77 -4.78 -16.81 -6.86
CA MET A 77 -4.07 -17.79 -6.04
C MET A 77 -4.89 -19.02 -5.60
N ARG A 78 -6.14 -19.18 -6.06
CA ARG A 78 -6.90 -20.41 -5.90
C ARG A 78 -6.30 -21.46 -6.85
N THR A 79 -5.82 -22.57 -6.31
CA THR A 79 -5.39 -23.70 -7.14
C THR A 79 -6.59 -24.26 -7.89
N ALA A 80 -6.44 -24.48 -9.19
CA ALA A 80 -7.48 -25.15 -9.98
C ALA A 80 -7.59 -26.60 -9.51
N GLY A 81 -8.64 -26.92 -8.75
CA GLY A 81 -8.94 -28.31 -8.35
C GLY A 81 -9.37 -28.53 -6.90
N ALA A 82 -10.36 -27.78 -6.41
CA ALA A 82 -11.19 -28.20 -5.27
C ALA A 82 -12.66 -28.08 -5.68
#